data_AF-A0A7C8CZE9-F1
#
_entry.id   AF-A0A7C8CZE9-F1
#
_cell.length_a   1.000
_cell.length_b   1.000
_cell.length_c   1.000
_cell.angle_alpha   90.00
_cell.angle_beta   90.00
_cell.angle_gamma   90.00
#
_symmetry.space_group_name_H-M   'P 1'
#
loop_
_entity.id
_entity.type
_entity.pdbx_description
1 polymer ?
#
loop_
_entity_poly.entity_id
_entity_poly.type
_entity_poly.pdbx_seq_one_letter_code
_entity_poly.pdbx_strand_id
1 'polypeptide(L)'
;MKLSLLFKISGAILVVNGISMLATPSMAIEMYGMEQTADLVVAMGALGLSFLGTGVLVFMLPSWINDKLAAAGILLGLIQLSWVARVGYDLYAGSISGPPAIANLCIAAILAALFLIMSLRASD
;
A
#
# COMPACT_ATOMS: atom_id res chain seq x y z
N MET A 1 10.32 25.34 -10.38
CA MET A 1 9.96 23.94 -10.06
C MET A 1 8.77 23.53 -10.93
N LYS A 2 8.77 22.34 -11.55
CA LYS A 2 7.63 21.85 -12.36
C LYS A 2 6.65 21.05 -11.49
N LEU A 3 5.35 21.10 -11.79
CA LEU A 3 4.34 20.34 -11.04
C LEU A 3 4.63 18.83 -11.04
N SER A 4 5.04 18.27 -12.18
CA SER A 4 5.44 16.86 -12.28
C SER A 4 6.62 16.47 -11.38
N LEU A 5 7.53 17.40 -11.13
CA LEU A 5 8.64 17.18 -10.19
C LEU A 5 8.15 17.15 -8.75
N LEU A 6 7.18 18.00 -8.38
CA LEU A 6 6.58 18.00 -7.05
C LEU A 6 5.86 16.68 -6.74
N PHE A 7 5.09 16.14 -7.69
CA PHE A 7 4.49 14.81 -7.58
C PHE A 7 5.53 13.73 -7.33
N LYS A 8 6.61 13.70 -8.12
CA LYS A 8 7.68 12.70 -7.96
C LYS A 8 8.39 12.81 -6.60
N ILE A 9 8.69 14.02 -6.14
CA ILE A 9 9.32 14.23 -4.83
C ILE A 9 8.38 13.77 -3.71
N SER A 10 7.12 14.17 -3.75
CA SER A 10 6.11 13.77 -2.75
C SER A 10 5.94 12.25 -2.69
N GLY A 11 5.80 11.61 -3.85
CA GLY A 11 5.71 10.16 -3.96
C GLY A 11 6.95 9.45 -3.43
N ALA A 12 8.15 9.96 -3.75
CA ALA A 12 9.41 9.39 -3.26
C ALA A 12 9.53 9.47 -1.72
N ILE A 13 9.13 10.60 -1.11
CA ILE A 13 9.12 10.76 0.35
C ILE A 13 8.16 9.75 0.99
N LEU A 14 6.96 9.58 0.44
CA LEU A 14 6.00 8.60 0.92
C LEU A 14 6.53 7.17 0.80
N VAL A 15 7.19 6.82 -0.32
CA VAL A 15 7.83 5.52 -0.49
C VAL A 15 8.90 5.30 0.58
N VAL A 16 9.81 6.25 0.79
CA VAL A 16 10.87 6.12 1.81
C VAL A 16 10.28 5.93 3.20
N ASN A 17 9.27 6.73 3.58
CA ASN A 17 8.58 6.57 4.86
C ASN A 17 7.87 5.21 4.97
N GLY A 18 7.20 4.77 3.90
CA GLY A 18 6.52 3.48 3.84
C GLY A 18 7.49 2.31 4.03
N ILE A 19 8.65 2.35 3.38
CA ILE A 19 9.72 1.35 3.59
C ILE A 19 10.18 1.35 5.04
N SER A 20 10.45 2.53 5.62
CA SER A 20 10.91 2.65 7.01
C SER A 20 9.89 2.05 8.00
N MET A 21 8.60 2.32 7.79
CA MET A 21 7.52 1.83 8.65
C MET A 21 7.27 0.32 8.48
N LEU A 22 7.55 -0.24 7.29
CA LEU A 22 7.41 -1.69 7.04
C LEU A 22 8.62 -2.50 7.50
N ALA A 23 9.83 -2.03 7.22
CA ALA A 23 11.07 -2.74 7.53
C ALA A 23 11.48 -2.58 8.99
N THR A 24 11.24 -1.40 9.56
CA THR A 24 11.64 -1.05 10.93
C THR A 24 10.51 -0.36 11.70
N PRO A 25 9.35 -1.03 11.90
CA PRO A 25 8.18 -0.44 12.54
C PRO A 25 8.49 0.08 13.95
N SER A 26 9.25 -0.66 14.76
CA SER A 26 9.63 -0.24 16.12
C SER A 26 10.41 1.07 16.13
N MET A 27 11.43 1.17 15.27
CA MET A 27 12.23 2.40 15.14
C MET A 27 11.36 3.56 14.65
N ALA A 28 10.48 3.33 13.68
CA ALA A 28 9.55 4.36 13.20
C ALA A 28 8.65 4.86 14.34
N ILE A 29 8.08 3.95 15.15
CA ILE A 29 7.25 4.28 16.32
C ILE A 29 8.03 5.16 17.31
N GLU A 30 9.25 4.76 17.67
CA GLU A 30 10.12 5.50 18.59
C GLU A 30 10.47 6.90 18.05
N MET A 31 10.74 7.02 16.75
CA MET A 31 11.02 8.31 16.10
C MET A 31 9.84 9.28 16.14
N TYR A 32 8.62 8.76 16.23
CA TYR A 32 7.42 9.56 16.46
C TYR A 32 7.13 9.84 17.95
N GLY A 33 7.99 9.36 18.87
CA GLY A 33 7.83 9.52 20.31
C GLY A 33 6.65 8.73 20.89
N MET A 34 6.19 7.70 20.18
CA MET A 34 5.09 6.85 20.62
C MET A 34 5.61 5.67 21.45
N GLU A 35 4.82 5.23 22.42
CA GLU A 35 5.12 4.01 23.17
C GLU A 35 4.98 2.79 22.25
N GLN A 36 6.00 1.94 22.25
CA GLN A 36 5.98 0.74 21.43
C GLN A 36 5.08 -0.32 22.06
N THR A 37 4.01 -0.68 21.35
CA THR A 37 3.13 -1.81 21.69
C THR A 37 3.05 -2.79 20.52
N ALA A 38 2.71 -4.06 20.81
CA ALA A 38 2.57 -5.08 19.77
C ALA A 38 1.50 -4.67 18.72
N ASP A 39 0.36 -4.15 19.17
CA ASP A 39 -0.71 -3.69 18.29
C ASP A 39 -0.27 -2.51 17.43
N LEU A 40 0.53 -1.59 17.98
CA LEU A 40 1.04 -0.45 17.24
C LEU A 40 2.07 -0.87 16.19
N VAL A 41 2.88 -1.90 16.44
CA VAL A 41 3.79 -2.47 15.43
C VAL A 41 3.02 -3.04 14.23
N VAL A 42 1.90 -3.73 14.50
CA VAL A 42 1.01 -4.24 13.45
C VAL A 42 0.39 -3.08 12.66
N ALA A 43 -0.16 -2.08 13.35
CA ALA A 43 -0.74 -0.90 12.72
C ALA A 43 0.28 -0.09 11.91
N MET A 44 1.51 0.07 12.42
CA MET A 44 2.59 0.79 11.75
C MET A 44 2.99 0.10 10.45
N GLY A 45 3.05 -1.23 10.42
CA GLY A 45 3.34 -1.92 9.18
C GLY A 45 2.20 -1.82 8.14
N ALA A 46 0.93 -1.80 8.57
CA ALA A 46 -0.20 -1.53 7.67
C ALA A 46 -0.17 -0.08 7.13
N LEU A 47 0.21 0.89 7.98
CA LEU A 47 0.42 2.28 7.58
C LEU A 47 1.58 2.40 6.58
N GLY A 48 2.69 1.71 6.83
CA GLY A 48 3.83 1.66 5.92
C GLY A 48 3.46 1.12 4.54
N LEU A 49 2.65 0.06 4.49
CA LEU A 49 2.13 -0.46 3.22
C LEU A 49 1.23 0.55 2.50
N SER A 50 0.40 1.28 3.24
CA SER A 50 -0.43 2.35 2.68
C SER A 50 0.43 3.48 2.09
N PHE A 51 1.47 3.90 2.82
CA PHE A 51 2.41 4.93 2.38
C PHE A 51 3.19 4.50 1.14
N LEU A 52 3.61 3.24 1.07
CA LEU A 52 4.22 2.67 -0.13
C LEU A 52 3.27 2.74 -1.33
N GLY A 53 2.05 2.21 -1.19
CA GLY A 53 1.07 2.17 -2.28
C GLY A 53 0.72 3.57 -2.79
N THR A 54 0.40 4.49 -1.87
CA THR A 54 0.11 5.89 -2.20
C THR A 54 1.33 6.60 -2.77
N GLY A 55 2.53 6.34 -2.25
CA GLY A 55 3.76 6.96 -2.73
C GLY A 55 4.06 6.60 -4.19
N VAL A 56 3.93 5.31 -4.55
CA VAL A 56 4.10 4.87 -5.95
C VAL A 56 3.01 5.46 -6.85
N LEU A 57 1.75 5.49 -6.40
CA LEU A 57 0.65 6.13 -7.14
C LEU A 57 0.95 7.61 -7.43
N VAL A 58 1.30 8.38 -6.41
CA VAL A 58 1.61 9.82 -6.52
C VAL A 58 2.83 10.05 -7.42
N PHE A 59 3.85 9.20 -7.31
CA PHE A 59 5.05 9.28 -8.15
C PHE A 59 4.74 9.05 -9.64
N MET A 60 3.89 8.07 -9.93
CA MET A 60 3.58 7.66 -11.29
C MET A 60 2.49 8.49 -11.94
N LEU A 61 1.63 9.17 -11.15
CA LEU A 61 0.48 9.92 -11.64
C LEU A 61 0.79 10.86 -12.82
N PRO A 62 1.87 11.69 -12.80
CA PRO A 62 2.18 12.59 -13.91
C PRO A 62 2.48 11.86 -15.24
N SER A 63 2.88 10.59 -15.18
CA SER A 63 3.16 9.78 -16.36
C SER A 63 1.91 9.14 -16.98
N TRP A 64 0.76 9.20 -16.30
CA TRP A 64 -0.46 8.50 -16.67
C TRP A 64 -1.61 9.40 -17.16
N ILE A 65 -1.46 10.72 -17.04
CA ILE A 65 -2.52 11.72 -17.30
C ILE A 65 -3.15 11.63 -18.71
N ASN A 66 -2.48 11.01 -19.69
CA ASN A 66 -2.89 11.08 -21.10
C ASN A 66 -3.35 9.76 -21.75
N ASP A 67 -3.17 8.58 -21.14
CA ASP A 67 -3.78 7.28 -21.57
C ASP A 67 -3.04 6.07 -20.96
N LYS A 68 -3.00 5.96 -19.63
CA LYS A 68 -2.40 4.79 -18.97
C LYS A 68 -3.27 4.23 -17.85
N LEU A 69 -4.58 4.17 -18.10
CA LEU A 69 -5.53 3.61 -17.15
C LEU A 69 -5.21 2.14 -16.81
N ALA A 70 -4.83 1.33 -17.82
CA ALA A 70 -4.40 -0.06 -17.61
C ALA A 70 -3.18 -0.15 -16.67
N ALA A 71 -2.18 0.73 -16.83
CA ALA A 71 -1.01 0.73 -15.94
C ALA A 71 -1.36 1.13 -14.49
N ALA A 72 -2.25 2.12 -14.33
CA ALA A 72 -2.74 2.53 -13.02
C ALA A 72 -3.55 1.40 -12.35
N GLY A 73 -4.39 0.70 -13.12
CA GLY A 73 -5.17 -0.44 -12.64
C GLY A 73 -4.29 -1.63 -12.23
N ILE A 74 -3.22 -1.94 -12.98
CA ILE A 74 -2.23 -2.96 -12.58
C ILE A 74 -1.61 -2.58 -11.23
N LEU A 75 -1.19 -1.32 -11.05
CA LEU A 75 -0.60 -0.90 -9.77
C LEU A 75 -1.61 -1.05 -8.62
N LEU A 76 -2.87 -0.63 -8.81
CA LEU A 76 -3.90 -0.81 -7.78
C LEU A 76 -4.14 -2.29 -7.47
N GLY A 77 -4.12 -3.16 -8.48
CA GLY A 77 -4.20 -4.61 -8.28
C GLY A 77 -3.05 -5.15 -7.43
N LEU A 78 -1.82 -4.69 -7.68
CA LEU A 78 -0.64 -5.06 -6.87
C LEU A 78 -0.71 -4.52 -5.44
N ILE A 79 -1.23 -3.30 -5.24
CA ILE A 79 -1.46 -2.74 -3.90
C ILE A 79 -2.46 -3.61 -3.12
N GLN A 80 -3.58 -3.98 -3.75
CA GLN A 80 -4.57 -4.87 -3.14
C GLN A 80 -3.99 -6.26 -2.84
N LEU A 81 -3.18 -6.81 -3.75
CA LEU A 81 -2.49 -8.09 -3.51
C LEU A 81 -1.51 -8.00 -2.32
N SER A 82 -0.85 -6.86 -2.15
CA SER A 82 0.02 -6.61 -1.01
C SER A 82 -0.77 -6.53 0.30
N TRP A 83 -1.98 -5.98 0.27
CA TRP A 83 -2.91 -6.01 1.40
C TRP A 83 -3.38 -7.43 1.73
N VAL A 84 -3.65 -8.27 0.74
CA VAL A 84 -3.95 -9.70 0.94
C VAL A 84 -2.80 -10.39 1.66
N ALA A 85 -1.56 -10.19 1.20
CA ALA A 85 -0.39 -10.77 1.83
C ALA A 85 -0.23 -10.30 3.28
N ARG A 86 -0.42 -9.00 3.54
CA ARG A 86 -0.26 -8.41 4.86
C ARG A 86 -1.34 -8.87 5.84
N VAL A 87 -2.61 -8.70 5.49
CA VAL A 87 -3.75 -9.09 6.34
C VAL A 87 -3.77 -10.60 6.54
N GLY A 88 -3.44 -11.37 5.50
CA GLY A 88 -3.30 -12.82 5.58
C GLY A 88 -2.20 -13.25 6.56
N TYR A 89 -1.04 -12.58 6.51
CA TYR A 89 0.04 -12.82 7.46
C TYR A 89 -0.35 -12.45 8.90
N ASP A 90 -0.95 -11.28 9.10
CA ASP A 90 -1.35 -10.81 10.43
C ASP A 90 -2.44 -11.72 11.05
N LEU A 91 -3.36 -12.26 10.23
CA LEU A 91 -4.33 -13.28 10.64
C LEU A 91 -3.66 -14.61 11.01
N TYR A 92 -2.71 -15.08 10.19
CA TYR A 92 -1.98 -16.32 10.42
C TYR A 92 -1.13 -16.27 11.69
N ALA A 93 -0.47 -15.13 11.93
CA ALA A 93 0.34 -14.89 13.13
C ALA A 93 -0.50 -14.67 14.40
N GLY A 94 -1.82 -14.53 14.28
CA GLY A 94 -2.71 -14.22 15.40
C GLY A 94 -2.64 -12.77 15.88
N SER A 95 -1.99 -11.89 15.12
CA SER A 95 -1.84 -10.46 15.42
C SER A 95 -3.15 -9.68 15.27
N ILE A 96 -4.05 -10.15 14.39
CA ILE A 96 -5.41 -9.62 14.22
C ILE A 96 -6.39 -10.79 14.13
N SER A 97 -7.66 -10.54 14.42
CA SER A 97 -8.71 -11.56 14.35
C SER A 97 -10.10 -10.96 14.13
N GLY A 98 -11.08 -11.85 13.96
CA GLY A 98 -12.49 -11.50 13.92
C GLY A 98 -13.06 -11.27 12.51
N PRO A 99 -14.40 -11.15 12.41
CA PRO A 99 -15.09 -11.00 11.12
C PRO A 99 -14.59 -9.84 10.24
N PRO A 100 -14.25 -8.66 10.78
CA PRO A 100 -13.76 -7.55 9.95
C PRO A 100 -12.44 -7.86 9.23
N ALA A 101 -11.50 -8.55 9.89
CA ALA A 101 -10.21 -8.91 9.29
C ALA A 101 -10.38 -9.90 8.13
N ILE A 102 -11.26 -10.89 8.30
CA ILE A 102 -11.60 -11.87 7.26
C ILE A 102 -12.29 -11.17 6.08
N ALA A 103 -13.27 -10.30 6.35
CA ALA A 103 -13.96 -9.55 5.31
C ALA A 103 -12.99 -8.67 4.51
N ASN A 104 -12.08 -7.98 5.18
CA ASN A 104 -11.06 -7.15 4.53
C ASN A 104 -10.15 -7.97 3.61
N LEU A 105 -9.69 -9.14 4.07
CA LEU A 105 -8.88 -10.06 3.26
C LEU A 105 -9.62 -10.48 1.98
N CYS A 106 -10.88 -10.90 2.11
CA CYS A 106 -11.71 -11.32 0.98
C CYS A 106 -11.93 -10.17 -0.02
N ILE A 107 -12.27 -8.97 0.47
CA ILE A 107 -12.49 -7.79 -0.38
C ILE A 107 -11.19 -7.43 -1.11
N ALA A 108 -10.06 -7.38 -0.42
CA ALA A 108 -8.77 -7.08 -1.03
C ALA A 108 -8.41 -8.11 -2.10
N ALA A 109 -8.67 -9.40 -1.88
CA ALA A 109 -8.42 -10.45 -2.86
C ALA A 109 -9.30 -10.31 -4.12
N ILE A 110 -10.58 -10.02 -3.94
CA ILE A 110 -11.51 -9.78 -5.04
C ILE A 110 -11.08 -8.55 -5.83
N LEU A 111 -10.77 -7.44 -5.16
CA LEU A 111 -10.32 -6.21 -5.82
C LEU A 111 -8.99 -6.41 -6.54
N ALA A 112 -8.02 -7.13 -5.95
CA ALA A 112 -6.76 -7.45 -6.60
C ALA A 112 -7.00 -8.19 -7.93
N ALA A 113 -7.82 -9.25 -7.90
CA ALA A 113 -8.16 -10.02 -9.09
C ALA A 113 -8.87 -9.15 -10.14
N LEU A 114 -9.89 -8.38 -9.73
CA LEU A 114 -10.64 -7.52 -10.65
C LEU A 114 -9.76 -6.45 -11.29
N PHE A 115 -8.92 -5.75 -10.52
CA PHE A 115 -8.02 -4.75 -11.05
C PHE A 115 -7.04 -5.34 -12.06
N LEU A 116 -6.42 -6.49 -11.76
CA LEU A 116 -5.47 -7.14 -12.67
C LEU A 116 -6.15 -7.63 -13.96
N ILE A 117 -7.28 -8.34 -13.84
CA ILE A 117 -8.02 -8.87 -15.01
C ILE A 117 -8.54 -7.74 -15.90
N MET A 118 -9.17 -6.72 -15.31
CA MET A 118 -9.73 -5.61 -16.08
C MET A 118 -8.64 -4.74 -16.72
N SER A 119 -7.48 -4.61 -16.07
CA SER A 119 -6.36 -3.87 -16.66
C SER A 119 -5.73 -4.60 -17.84
N LEU A 120 -5.59 -5.92 -17.77
CA LEU A 120 -5.10 -6.74 -18.89
C LEU A 120 -6.04 -6.66 -20.10
N ARG A 121 -7.36 -6.58 -19.88
CA ARG A 121 -8.34 -6.41 -20.96
C ARG A 121 -8.34 -5.01 -21.57
N ALA A 122 -7.90 -4.00 -20.81
CA ALA A 122 -7.85 -2.62 -21.27
C ALA A 122 -6.51 -2.26 -21.94
N SER A 123 -5.55 -3.18 -21.95
CA SER A 123 -4.26 -3.04 -22.65
C SER A 123 -4.25 -3.59 -24.08
N ASP A 124 -5.32 -4.27 -24.48
CA ASP A 124 -5.60 -4.73 -25.85
C ASP A 124 -6.41 -3.68 -26.63
#